data_AF-C8WYC8-F1
#
_entry.id   AF-C8WYC8-F1
#
_cell.length_a   1.000
_cell.length_b   1.000
_cell.length_c   1.000
_cell.angle_alpha   90.00
_cell.angle_beta   90.00
_cell.angle_gamma   90.00
#
_symmetry.space_group_name_H-M   'P 1'
#
loop_
_entity.id
_entity.type
_entity.pdbx_description
1 polymer ?
#
loop_
_entity_poly.entity_id
_entity_poly.type
_entity_poly.pdbx_seq_one_letter_code
_entity_poly.pdbx_strand_id
1 'polypeptide(L)'
;MAIRYDGWSIAAQYRRCGKSACRVCREGPGHGPYWYGSKTVDGRRLTKYFGKVPPVEQEIAQDEPSVLKELSRLREENENLRAQVAQLQAELAALRTPPALSDPPHPLEETKEASQDELTIHEQPRRRASVRSSDELTKADVEAIWCEETEGLDEEPDILAEVHDALVRNLFPVPTQDTTRLKTGTNPRKPYVCPFRATKRGGRLTFGSADKLVRTAIPWLIQSVKHQREWRELSRRRQQDRIAELLSTYRRMDTLELVHLVERMERAILMGDRTGWTVRLEELDEHVEVIRQVLQERNT
;
A
#
# COMPACT_ATOMS: atom_id res chain seq x y z
N MET A 1 -31.45 7.68 6.87
CA MET A 1 -30.12 7.53 7.48
C MET A 1 -29.10 8.03 6.47
N ALA A 2 -28.20 8.95 6.85
CA ALA A 2 -27.19 9.49 5.95
C ALA A 2 -25.84 8.78 6.19
N ILE A 3 -25.19 8.33 5.12
CA ILE A 3 -23.91 7.63 5.13
C ILE A 3 -22.82 8.63 4.72
N ARG A 4 -21.60 8.49 5.25
CA ARG A 4 -20.46 9.29 4.78
C ARG A 4 -19.69 8.53 3.70
N TYR A 5 -19.45 9.15 2.55
CA TYR A 5 -18.73 8.56 1.42
C TYR A 5 -17.93 9.65 0.68
N ASP A 6 -16.61 9.47 0.53
CA ASP A 6 -15.69 10.42 -0.14
C ASP A 6 -15.84 11.88 0.35
N GLY A 7 -16.03 12.06 1.66
CA GLY A 7 -16.26 13.37 2.28
C GLY A 7 -17.63 14.00 2.00
N TRP A 8 -18.56 13.27 1.37
CA TRP A 8 -19.97 13.63 1.20
C TRP A 8 -20.83 12.95 2.25
N SER A 9 -21.87 13.64 2.73
CA SER A 9 -22.99 13.00 3.45
C SER A 9 -24.06 12.61 2.42
N ILE A 10 -24.15 11.32 2.10
CA ILE A 10 -25.09 10.75 1.12
C ILE A 10 -26.34 10.19 1.79
N ALA A 11 -27.50 10.39 1.17
CA ALA A 11 -28.76 9.83 1.63
C ALA A 11 -29.68 9.49 0.45
N ALA A 12 -30.48 8.44 0.65
CA ALA A 12 -31.59 8.08 -0.24
C ALA A 12 -32.70 9.14 -0.16
N GLN A 13 -33.12 9.65 -1.32
CA GLN A 13 -34.17 10.66 -1.46
C GLN A 13 -35.12 10.31 -2.61
N TYR A 14 -36.40 10.55 -2.40
CA TYR A 14 -37.42 10.49 -3.45
C TYR A 14 -37.61 11.89 -4.05
N ARG A 15 -37.79 11.98 -5.37
CA ARG A 15 -37.98 13.24 -6.10
C ARG A 15 -39.29 13.25 -6.86
N ARG A 16 -40.03 14.34 -6.73
CA ARG A 16 -41.24 14.58 -7.54
C ARG A 16 -40.85 15.19 -8.88
N CYS A 17 -41.45 14.72 -9.97
CA CYS A 17 -41.13 15.17 -11.33
C CYS A 17 -41.92 16.42 -11.77
N GLY A 18 -42.86 16.90 -10.95
CA GLY A 18 -43.66 18.11 -11.23
C GLY A 18 -44.77 17.94 -12.27
N LYS A 19 -44.92 16.76 -12.90
CA LYS A 19 -45.97 16.50 -13.88
C LYS A 19 -47.29 16.15 -13.18
N SER A 20 -48.35 16.91 -13.47
CA SER A 20 -49.70 16.71 -12.91
C SER A 20 -50.29 15.33 -13.21
N ALA A 21 -49.91 14.73 -14.35
CA ALA A 21 -50.34 13.39 -14.76
C ALA A 21 -49.50 12.24 -14.17
N CYS A 22 -48.45 12.51 -13.39
CA CYS A 22 -47.59 11.45 -12.88
C CYS A 22 -48.22 10.72 -11.70
N ARG A 23 -48.74 9.51 -11.96
CA ARG A 23 -49.36 8.64 -10.94
C ARG A 23 -48.41 8.34 -9.77
N VAL A 24 -47.14 8.04 -10.05
CA VAL A 24 -46.11 7.72 -9.04
C VAL A 24 -45.85 8.88 -8.08
N CYS A 25 -45.91 10.13 -8.55
CA CYS A 25 -45.74 11.32 -7.72
C CYS A 25 -47.03 11.78 -7.03
N ARG A 26 -48.19 11.48 -7.62
CA ARG A 26 -49.51 11.85 -7.09
C ARG A 26 -49.93 10.92 -5.96
N GLU A 27 -49.70 9.63 -6.12
CA GLU A 27 -50.17 8.58 -5.20
C GLU A 27 -49.05 8.06 -4.29
N GLY A 28 -47.78 8.39 -4.57
CA GLY A 28 -46.61 7.87 -3.87
C GLY A 28 -45.59 8.94 -3.45
N PRO A 29 -44.45 8.51 -2.88
CA PRO A 29 -43.39 9.41 -2.40
C PRO A 29 -42.64 10.14 -3.52
N GLY A 30 -42.86 9.76 -4.79
CA GLY A 30 -42.13 10.26 -5.96
C GLY A 30 -41.17 9.21 -6.52
N HIS A 31 -40.34 9.61 -7.49
CA HIS A 31 -39.35 8.72 -8.11
C HIS A 31 -38.14 8.53 -7.20
N GLY A 32 -37.72 7.29 -7.01
CA GLY A 32 -36.59 6.93 -6.16
C GLY A 32 -36.79 5.59 -5.46
N PRO A 33 -35.96 5.26 -4.45
CA PRO A 33 -34.98 6.16 -3.85
C PRO A 33 -33.75 6.39 -4.75
N TYR A 34 -33.29 7.63 -4.78
CA TYR A 34 -32.06 8.05 -5.46
C TYR A 34 -31.05 8.55 -4.43
N TRP A 35 -29.77 8.28 -4.64
CA TRP A 35 -28.73 8.70 -3.72
C TRP A 35 -28.23 10.10 -4.08
N TYR A 36 -28.29 10.99 -3.11
CA TYR A 36 -27.74 12.33 -3.22
C TYR A 36 -26.79 12.61 -2.07
N GLY A 37 -25.63 13.19 -2.38
CA GLY A 37 -24.68 13.68 -1.40
C GLY A 37 -24.80 15.17 -1.20
N SER A 38 -24.50 15.60 0.03
CA SER A 38 -24.31 16.99 0.38
C SER A 38 -22.96 17.18 1.08
N LYS A 39 -22.29 18.30 0.78
CA LYS A 39 -21.06 18.73 1.44
C LYS A 39 -21.04 20.25 1.52
N THR A 40 -20.52 20.80 2.61
CA THR A 40 -20.28 22.23 2.74
C THR A 40 -18.82 22.53 2.43
N VAL A 41 -18.58 23.43 1.47
CA VAL A 41 -17.23 23.91 1.11
C VAL A 41 -17.30 25.44 1.08
N ASP A 42 -16.44 26.11 1.84
CA ASP A 42 -16.40 27.58 1.96
C ASP A 42 -17.76 28.21 2.28
N GLY A 43 -18.50 27.59 3.21
CA GLY A 43 -19.84 28.03 3.63
C GLY A 43 -20.96 27.75 2.61
N ARG A 44 -20.66 27.20 1.43
CA ARG A 44 -21.64 26.87 0.39
C ARG A 44 -21.99 25.38 0.43
N ARG A 45 -23.29 25.06 0.42
CA ARG A 45 -23.79 23.69 0.37
C ARG A 45 -23.80 23.19 -1.08
N LEU A 46 -22.92 22.25 -1.38
CA LEU A 46 -22.89 21.52 -2.64
C LEU A 46 -23.78 20.27 -2.55
N THR A 47 -24.46 19.94 -3.64
CA THR A 47 -25.23 18.70 -3.78
C THR A 47 -24.80 17.93 -5.02
N LYS A 48 -24.67 16.60 -4.91
CA LYS A 48 -24.26 15.71 -6.01
C LYS A 48 -25.17 14.49 -6.08
N TYR A 49 -25.49 14.03 -7.29
CA TYR A 49 -26.24 12.78 -7.53
C TYR A 49 -25.27 11.59 -7.65
N PHE A 50 -25.60 10.48 -6.98
CA PHE A 50 -24.77 9.29 -6.88
C PHE A 50 -25.39 8.04 -7.50
N GLY A 51 -26.61 8.13 -8.06
CA GLY A 51 -27.25 7.00 -8.74
C GLY A 51 -28.42 6.38 -7.98
N LYS A 52 -28.82 5.19 -8.42
CA LYS A 52 -29.94 4.39 -7.85
C LYS A 52 -29.50 3.48 -6.69
N VAL A 53 -28.24 3.05 -6.71
CA VAL A 53 -27.61 2.18 -5.71
C VAL A 53 -26.57 3.00 -4.95
N PRO A 54 -26.37 2.84 -3.63
CA PRO A 54 -25.33 3.58 -2.92
C PRO A 54 -23.94 3.27 -3.47
N PRO A 55 -22.99 4.23 -3.47
CA PRO A 55 -21.65 4.04 -4.02
C PRO A 55 -20.87 2.89 -3.38
N VAL A 56 -21.06 2.68 -2.07
CA VAL A 56 -20.41 1.61 -1.31
C VAL A 56 -20.74 0.23 -1.89
N GLU A 57 -22.01 -0.02 -2.25
CA GLU A 57 -22.41 -1.28 -2.87
C GLU A 57 -21.93 -1.40 -4.32
N GLN A 58 -21.79 -0.28 -5.03
CA GLN A 58 -21.27 -0.28 -6.41
C GLN A 58 -19.76 -0.59 -6.45
N GLU A 59 -18.98 -0.07 -5.50
CA GLU A 59 -17.55 -0.37 -5.36
C GLU A 59 -17.34 -1.83 -4.94
N ILE A 60 -18.07 -2.31 -3.94
CA ILE A 60 -18.00 -3.72 -3.50
C ILE A 60 -18.30 -4.68 -4.67
N ALA A 61 -19.34 -4.40 -5.47
CA ALA A 61 -19.69 -5.23 -6.63
C ALA A 61 -18.67 -5.18 -7.77
N GLN A 62 -17.90 -4.08 -7.89
CA GLN A 62 -16.85 -3.94 -8.90
C GLN A 62 -15.54 -4.61 -8.47
N ASP A 63 -15.24 -4.58 -7.16
CA ASP A 63 -14.01 -5.13 -6.60
C ASP A 63 -14.08 -6.64 -6.34
N GLU A 64 -15.26 -7.21 -6.11
CA GLU A 64 -15.44 -8.66 -5.86
C GLU A 64 -14.73 -9.58 -6.89
N PRO A 65 -14.89 -9.40 -8.22
CA PRO A 65 -14.18 -10.23 -9.20
C PRO A 65 -12.66 -10.00 -9.21
N SER A 66 -12.18 -8.81 -8.82
CA SER A 66 -10.74 -8.52 -8.70
C SER A 66 -10.14 -9.17 -7.46
N VAL A 67 -10.85 -9.14 -6.33
CA VAL A 67 -10.43 -9.76 -5.07
C VAL A 67 -10.40 -11.29 -5.19
N LEU A 68 -11.39 -11.89 -5.85
CA LEU A 68 -11.40 -13.34 -6.09
C LEU A 68 -10.22 -13.81 -6.95
N LYS A 69 -9.83 -12.99 -7.94
CA LYS A 69 -8.66 -13.26 -8.80
C LYS A 69 -7.35 -13.13 -8.03
N GLU A 70 -7.22 -12.12 -7.18
CA GLU A 70 -6.04 -11.95 -6.34
C GLU A 70 -5.93 -13.08 -5.29
N LEU A 71 -7.05 -13.49 -4.69
CA LEU A 71 -7.10 -14.62 -3.76
C LEU A 71 -6.70 -15.95 -4.41
N SER A 72 -7.10 -16.19 -5.65
CA SER A 72 -6.70 -17.40 -6.38
C SER A 72 -5.20 -17.37 -6.70
N ARG A 73 -4.66 -16.23 -7.16
CA ARG A 73 -3.22 -16.05 -7.33
C ARG A 73 -2.44 -16.30 -6.04
N LEU A 74 -2.89 -15.73 -4.92
CA LEU A 74 -2.24 -15.90 -3.62
C LEU A 74 -2.30 -17.34 -3.10
N ARG A 75 -3.35 -18.10 -3.43
CA ARG A 75 -3.45 -19.53 -3.09
C ARG A 75 -2.43 -20.35 -3.88
N GLU A 76 -2.34 -20.13 -5.19
CA GLU A 76 -1.33 -20.79 -6.04
C GLU A 76 0.10 -20.46 -5.57
N GLU A 77 0.36 -19.20 -5.24
CA GLU A 77 1.65 -18.77 -4.70
C GLU A 77 1.98 -19.45 -3.36
N ASN A 78 1.01 -19.55 -2.45
CA ASN A 78 1.19 -20.27 -1.17
C ASN A 78 1.45 -21.76 -1.36
N GLU A 79 0.78 -22.41 -2.31
CA GLU A 79 1.01 -23.82 -2.62
C GLU A 79 2.43 -24.03 -3.17
N ASN A 80 2.88 -23.16 -4.08
CA ASN A 80 4.22 -23.21 -4.63
C ASN A 80 5.30 -22.98 -3.55
N LEU A 81 5.10 -22.00 -2.67
CA LEU A 81 6.00 -21.74 -1.54
C LEU A 81 6.06 -22.94 -0.58
N ARG A 82 4.93 -23.57 -0.28
CA ARG A 82 4.89 -24.79 0.55
C ARG A 82 5.66 -25.95 -0.09
N ALA A 83 5.54 -26.12 -1.42
CA ALA A 83 6.30 -27.13 -2.15
C ALA A 83 7.81 -26.87 -2.11
N GLN A 84 8.23 -25.61 -2.29
CA GLN A 84 9.65 -25.20 -2.18
C GLN A 84 10.20 -25.45 -0.77
N VAL A 85 9.43 -25.12 0.27
CA VAL A 85 9.83 -25.40 1.66
C VAL A 85 10.00 -26.89 1.90
N ALA A 86 9.08 -27.72 1.41
CA ALA A 86 9.18 -29.18 1.54
C ALA A 86 10.41 -29.74 0.82
N GLN A 87 10.73 -29.22 -0.38
CA GLN A 87 11.93 -29.61 -1.11
C GLN A 87 13.22 -29.26 -0.36
N LEU A 88 13.34 -28.03 0.13
CA LEU A 88 14.50 -27.59 0.90
C LEU A 88 14.67 -28.38 2.20
N GLN A 89 13.57 -28.75 2.86
CA GLN A 89 13.59 -29.61 4.03
C GLN A 89 14.10 -31.03 3.71
N ALA A 90 13.72 -31.59 2.57
CA ALA A 90 14.22 -32.89 2.12
C ALA A 90 15.71 -32.85 1.78
N GLU A 91 16.18 -31.78 1.13
CA GLU A 91 17.59 -31.56 0.82
C GLU A 91 18.43 -31.43 2.10
N LEU A 92 17.97 -30.65 3.08
CA LEU A 92 18.59 -30.55 4.40
C LEU A 92 18.62 -31.88 5.15
N ALA A 93 17.58 -32.71 5.02
CA ALA A 93 17.54 -34.03 5.64
C ALA A 93 18.56 -34.99 5.00
N ALA A 94 18.70 -34.96 3.67
CA ALA A 94 19.68 -35.77 2.94
C ALA A 94 21.11 -35.41 3.36
N LEU A 95 21.42 -34.12 3.48
CA LEU A 95 22.74 -33.64 3.92
C LEU A 95 23.05 -33.97 5.40
N ARG A 96 22.02 -34.22 6.22
CA ARG A 96 22.16 -34.57 7.64
C ARG A 96 22.32 -36.07 7.89
N THR A 97 22.19 -36.91 6.88
CA THR A 97 22.35 -38.36 7.05
C THR A 97 23.84 -38.73 6.88
N PRO A 98 24.55 -39.22 7.92
CA PRO A 98 25.93 -39.66 7.76
C PRO A 98 25.97 -40.96 6.94
N PRO A 99 26.96 -41.14 6.05
CA PRO A 99 27.15 -42.44 5.40
C PRO A 99 27.47 -43.51 6.45
N ALA A 100 26.79 -44.65 6.38
CA ALA A 100 27.00 -45.77 7.29
C ALA A 100 28.44 -46.31 7.15
N LEU A 101 29.16 -46.32 8.27
CA LEU A 101 30.48 -46.92 8.45
C LEU A 101 30.42 -48.45 8.30
N SER A 102 31.20 -48.98 7.37
CA SER A 102 31.62 -50.40 7.33
C SER A 102 33.14 -50.42 7.17
N ASP A 103 33.85 -50.74 8.26
CA ASP A 103 35.32 -50.90 8.38
C ASP A 103 35.80 -52.29 7.84
N PRO A 104 37.11 -52.68 7.90
CA PRO A 104 38.34 -52.20 7.19
C PRO A 104 39.18 -53.43 6.68
N PRO A 105 40.54 -53.46 6.52
CA PRO A 105 41.56 -52.52 5.98
C PRO A 105 42.51 -53.11 4.87
N HIS A 106 43.38 -52.23 4.32
CA HIS A 106 44.73 -52.44 3.70
C HIS A 106 44.86 -52.90 2.22
N PRO A 107 46.01 -52.66 1.55
CA PRO A 107 46.99 -51.54 1.59
C PRO A 107 47.36 -50.96 0.21
N LEU A 108 47.86 -49.71 0.24
CA LEU A 108 48.92 -49.09 -0.60
C LEU A 108 49.07 -49.52 -2.07
N GLU A 109 48.91 -48.58 -3.01
CA GLU A 109 49.87 -48.40 -4.10
C GLU A 109 50.01 -46.92 -4.50
N GLU A 110 51.28 -46.55 -4.71
CA GLU A 110 51.77 -45.29 -5.25
C GLU A 110 51.47 -45.17 -6.75
N THR A 111 51.36 -43.92 -7.25
CA THR A 111 52.00 -43.39 -8.48
C THR A 111 51.37 -42.01 -8.79
N LYS A 112 52.16 -40.93 -8.86
CA LYS A 112 52.74 -40.33 -10.09
C LYS A 112 51.66 -40.04 -11.15
N GLU A 113 51.58 -38.91 -11.83
CA GLU A 113 52.50 -37.81 -12.12
C GLU A 113 51.66 -36.81 -12.96
N ALA A 114 51.96 -35.53 -12.80
CA ALA A 114 51.98 -34.53 -13.87
C ALA A 114 50.62 -34.09 -14.51
N SER A 115 50.45 -32.88 -15.04
CA SER A 115 51.38 -31.80 -15.40
C SER A 115 50.54 -30.53 -15.70
N GLN A 116 51.09 -29.37 -15.32
CA GLN A 116 51.32 -28.14 -16.12
C GLN A 116 50.13 -27.50 -16.86
N ASP A 117 49.79 -26.26 -16.44
CA ASP A 117 50.14 -24.98 -17.11
C ASP A 117 49.03 -24.62 -18.13
N GLU A 118 48.48 -23.42 -18.20
CA GLU A 118 49.16 -22.15 -18.35
C GLU A 118 48.19 -21.00 -18.01
N LEU A 119 48.66 -20.05 -17.20
CA LEU A 119 48.02 -18.75 -16.99
C LEU A 119 48.49 -17.80 -18.10
N THR A 120 47.56 -17.12 -18.77
CA THR A 120 47.86 -15.85 -19.45
C THR A 120 46.69 -14.90 -19.28
N ILE A 121 46.93 -13.82 -18.54
CA ILE A 121 46.10 -12.62 -18.47
C ILE A 121 46.68 -11.63 -19.47
N HIS A 122 45.88 -11.20 -20.46
CA HIS A 122 45.54 -9.80 -20.72
C HIS A 122 44.86 -9.66 -22.08
N GLU A 123 43.65 -9.10 -22.10
CA GLU A 123 43.32 -8.00 -23.00
C GLU A 123 42.00 -7.33 -22.56
N GLN A 124 42.07 -6.00 -22.36
CA GLN A 124 40.92 -5.15 -22.08
C GLN A 124 39.98 -5.09 -23.31
N PRO A 125 38.65 -5.10 -23.14
CA PRO A 125 37.77 -4.91 -24.28
C PRO A 125 37.78 -3.43 -24.71
N ARG A 126 38.15 -3.27 -25.99
CA ARG A 126 38.05 -2.06 -26.79
C ARG A 126 36.70 -1.38 -26.63
N ARG A 127 36.75 -0.06 -26.49
CA ARG A 127 35.64 0.89 -26.64
C ARG A 127 34.75 0.51 -27.83
N ARG A 128 33.61 -0.13 -27.56
CA ARG A 128 32.46 -0.07 -28.47
C ARG A 128 31.62 1.10 -28.02
N ALA A 129 31.61 2.15 -28.85
CA ALA A 129 30.59 3.18 -28.80
C ALA A 129 29.24 2.49 -29.04
N SER A 130 28.58 2.14 -27.94
CA SER A 130 27.20 1.70 -27.93
C SER A 130 26.35 2.93 -28.27
N VAL A 131 25.67 2.85 -29.40
CA VAL A 131 24.54 3.72 -29.73
C VAL A 131 23.51 3.52 -28.61
N ARG A 132 23.54 4.39 -27.58
CA ARG A 132 22.57 4.42 -26.48
C ARG A 132 21.18 4.54 -27.11
N SER A 133 20.39 3.47 -27.02
CA SER A 133 18.94 3.56 -27.26
C SER A 133 18.39 4.57 -26.26
N SER A 134 17.86 5.69 -26.74
CA SER A 134 17.45 6.88 -25.98
C SER A 134 16.35 6.67 -24.90
N ASP A 135 15.99 5.43 -24.59
CA ASP A 135 14.78 5.04 -23.87
C ASP A 135 15.02 4.27 -22.56
N GLU A 136 16.27 3.96 -22.24
CA GLU A 136 16.63 3.19 -21.04
C GLU A 136 17.34 4.09 -20.02
N LEU A 137 16.79 4.16 -18.81
CA LEU A 137 17.28 5.00 -17.72
C LEU A 137 18.02 4.13 -16.72
N THR A 138 19.30 4.41 -16.46
CA THR A 138 20.09 3.65 -15.48
C THR A 138 19.96 4.25 -14.08
N LYS A 139 20.19 3.43 -13.05
CA LYS A 139 20.25 3.92 -11.67
C LYS A 139 21.32 4.99 -11.51
N ALA A 140 22.48 4.82 -12.15
CA ALA A 140 23.55 5.82 -12.16
C ALA A 140 23.11 7.17 -12.77
N ASP A 141 22.31 7.16 -13.83
CA ASP A 141 21.76 8.41 -14.40
C ASP A 141 20.80 9.09 -13.41
N VAL A 142 19.97 8.31 -12.70
CA VAL A 142 19.06 8.83 -11.67
C VAL A 142 19.82 9.39 -10.48
N GLU A 143 20.88 8.72 -10.03
CA GLU A 143 21.73 9.22 -8.94
C GLU A 143 22.46 10.51 -9.33
N ALA A 144 22.94 10.63 -10.57
CA ALA A 144 23.55 11.87 -11.05
C ALA A 144 22.54 13.03 -11.03
N ILE A 145 21.32 12.82 -11.54
CA ILE A 145 20.25 13.81 -11.49
C ILE A 145 19.88 14.14 -10.04
N TRP A 146 19.81 13.14 -9.17
CA TRP A 146 19.49 13.33 -7.75
C TRP A 146 20.53 14.23 -7.08
N CYS A 147 21.81 13.95 -7.23
CA CYS A 147 22.89 14.76 -6.67
C CYS A 147 22.81 16.20 -7.18
N GLU A 148 22.65 16.41 -8.48
CA GLU A 148 22.55 17.75 -9.07
C GLU A 148 21.34 18.55 -8.56
N GLU A 149 20.18 17.91 -8.43
CA GLU A 149 18.94 18.59 -8.03
C GLU A 149 18.83 18.80 -6.51
N THR A 150 19.61 18.07 -5.71
CA THR A 150 19.60 18.16 -4.25
C THR A 150 20.82 18.87 -3.67
N GLU A 151 21.86 19.10 -4.47
CA GLU A 151 23.02 19.88 -4.06
C GLU A 151 22.61 21.30 -3.66
N GLY A 152 22.96 21.69 -2.43
CA GLY A 152 22.66 23.02 -1.88
C GLY A 152 21.21 23.24 -1.44
N LEU A 153 20.35 22.20 -1.45
CA LEU A 153 19.04 22.30 -0.81
C LEU A 153 19.15 22.32 0.71
N ASP A 154 18.47 23.29 1.35
CA ASP A 154 18.32 23.37 2.79
C ASP A 154 17.15 22.49 3.25
N GLU A 155 17.32 21.18 3.10
CA GLU A 155 16.32 20.17 3.46
C GLU A 155 16.89 19.17 4.47
N GLU A 156 16.05 18.68 5.37
CA GLU A 156 16.49 17.70 6.37
C GLU A 156 17.00 16.41 5.69
N PRO A 157 18.14 15.84 6.13
CA PRO A 157 18.71 14.63 5.53
C PRO A 157 17.74 13.46 5.47
N ASP A 158 16.90 13.30 6.49
CA ASP A 158 15.91 12.22 6.54
C ASP A 158 14.79 12.41 5.51
N ILE A 159 14.41 13.65 5.20
CA ILE A 159 13.44 13.94 4.14
C ILE A 159 14.06 13.58 2.80
N LEU A 160 15.30 14.00 2.55
CA LEU A 160 16.02 13.68 1.32
C LEU A 160 16.18 12.16 1.14
N ALA A 161 16.52 11.42 2.20
CA ALA A 161 16.62 9.96 2.18
C ALA A 161 15.27 9.30 1.83
N GLU A 162 14.16 9.70 2.47
CA GLU A 162 12.83 9.16 2.14
C GLU A 162 12.41 9.44 0.70
N VAL A 163 12.73 10.65 0.20
CA VAL A 163 12.45 11.07 -1.18
C VAL A 163 13.29 10.26 -2.17
N HIS A 164 14.58 10.07 -1.89
CA HIS A 164 15.49 9.26 -2.70
C HIS A 164 14.97 7.83 -2.80
N ASP A 165 14.65 7.21 -1.66
CA ASP A 165 14.08 5.88 -1.63
C ASP A 165 12.76 5.80 -2.41
N ALA A 166 11.89 6.81 -2.29
CA ALA A 166 10.64 6.86 -3.03
C ALA A 166 10.89 6.96 -4.54
N LEU A 167 11.87 7.76 -4.96
CA LEU A 167 12.28 7.88 -6.35
C LEU A 167 12.79 6.54 -6.89
N VAL A 168 13.75 5.92 -6.20
CA VAL A 168 14.36 4.64 -6.61
C VAL A 168 13.33 3.53 -6.63
N ARG A 169 12.54 3.33 -5.57
CA ARG A 169 11.53 2.25 -5.49
C ARG A 169 10.49 2.30 -6.61
N ASN A 170 10.10 3.50 -7.07
CA ASN A 170 9.10 3.65 -8.11
C ASN A 170 9.69 3.51 -9.53
N LEU A 171 10.98 3.83 -9.72
CA LEU A 171 11.66 3.68 -11.00
C LEU A 171 12.23 2.28 -11.19
N PHE A 172 12.73 1.67 -10.10
CA PHE A 172 13.38 0.36 -10.05
C PHE A 172 12.69 -0.51 -8.98
N PRO A 173 11.53 -1.11 -9.31
CA PRO A 173 10.75 -1.89 -8.36
C PRO A 173 11.46 -3.18 -7.91
N VAL A 174 12.39 -3.70 -8.72
CA VAL A 174 13.21 -4.86 -8.38
C VAL A 174 14.57 -4.38 -7.84
N PRO A 175 14.99 -4.77 -6.63
CA PRO A 175 16.22 -4.24 -6.00
C PRO A 175 17.51 -4.49 -6.78
N THR A 176 17.58 -5.57 -7.55
CA THR A 176 18.74 -5.94 -8.39
C THR A 176 18.72 -5.29 -9.78
N GLN A 177 17.71 -4.46 -10.06
CA GLN A 177 17.53 -3.82 -11.36
C GLN A 177 18.33 -2.52 -11.44
N ASP A 178 19.31 -2.50 -12.34
CA ASP A 178 20.15 -1.31 -12.57
C ASP A 178 19.64 -0.42 -13.71
N THR A 179 18.71 -0.91 -14.53
CA THR A 179 18.13 -0.16 -15.65
C THR A 179 16.62 -0.29 -15.68
N THR A 180 15.92 0.79 -16.02
CA THR A 180 14.46 0.80 -16.14
C THR A 180 14.02 1.41 -17.46
N ARG A 181 12.92 0.86 -17.99
CA ARG A 181 12.21 1.44 -19.13
C ARG A 181 10.95 2.11 -18.62
N LEU A 182 10.94 3.43 -18.70
CA LEU A 182 9.79 4.23 -18.30
C LEU A 182 8.59 3.90 -19.20
N LYS A 183 7.39 3.90 -18.60
CA LYS A 183 6.15 3.73 -19.36
C LYS A 183 6.02 4.84 -20.40
N THR A 184 5.78 4.47 -21.64
CA THR A 184 5.52 5.40 -22.73
C THR A 184 4.03 5.50 -23.02
N GLY A 185 3.54 6.71 -23.24
CA GLY A 185 2.17 7.05 -23.59
C GLY A 185 2.01 7.21 -25.10
N THR A 186 0.78 7.49 -25.52
CA THR A 186 0.40 7.60 -26.94
C THR A 186 0.91 8.88 -27.63
N ASN A 187 1.46 9.83 -26.89
CA ASN A 187 1.94 11.09 -27.45
C ASN A 187 3.44 11.00 -27.81
N PRO A 188 3.81 10.99 -29.11
CA PRO A 188 5.20 10.84 -29.52
C PRO A 188 6.09 12.03 -29.12
N ARG A 189 5.52 13.21 -28.83
CA ARG A 189 6.29 14.38 -28.34
C ARG A 189 6.52 14.35 -26.82
N LYS A 190 5.73 13.56 -26.09
CA LYS A 190 5.82 13.40 -24.64
C LYS A 190 5.55 11.95 -24.28
N PRO A 191 6.47 11.05 -24.62
CA PRO A 191 6.23 9.63 -24.44
C PRO A 191 6.24 9.28 -22.95
N TYR A 192 7.11 9.83 -22.12
CA TYR A 192 7.31 9.29 -20.77
C TYR A 192 6.20 9.67 -19.78
N VAL A 193 5.56 8.67 -19.19
CA VAL A 193 4.46 8.82 -18.23
C VAL A 193 5.00 8.85 -16.80
N CYS A 194 4.64 9.88 -16.04
CA CYS A 194 5.05 10.06 -14.65
C CYS A 194 4.41 9.01 -13.72
N PRO A 195 5.19 8.22 -12.96
CA PRO A 195 4.65 7.28 -11.99
C PRO A 195 4.24 7.96 -10.68
N PHE A 196 4.89 9.09 -10.35
CA PHE A 196 4.74 9.77 -9.06
C PHE A 196 3.47 10.60 -8.96
N ARG A 197 3.08 11.24 -10.06
CA ARG A 197 2.09 12.32 -10.03
C ARG A 197 1.00 12.16 -11.08
N ALA A 198 -0.24 12.28 -10.63
CA ALA A 198 -1.41 12.44 -11.48
C ALA A 198 -1.86 13.91 -11.58
N THR A 199 -2.58 14.22 -12.66
CA THR A 199 -3.30 15.47 -12.84
C THR A 199 -4.52 15.53 -11.92
N LYS A 200 -5.05 16.73 -11.66
CA LYS A 200 -6.29 16.93 -10.88
C LYS A 200 -7.52 16.20 -11.44
N ARG A 201 -7.48 15.79 -12.71
CA ARG A 201 -8.54 15.04 -13.41
C ARG A 201 -8.25 13.53 -13.50
N GLY A 202 -7.25 13.02 -12.78
CA GLY A 202 -6.88 11.60 -12.74
C GLY A 202 -5.97 11.12 -13.88
N GLY A 203 -5.75 11.91 -14.93
CA GLY A 203 -4.81 11.58 -16.00
C GLY A 203 -3.33 11.62 -15.53
N ARG A 204 -2.45 10.84 -16.14
CA ARG A 204 -1.01 10.86 -15.81
C ARG A 204 -0.28 12.00 -16.53
N LEU A 205 0.71 12.61 -15.87
CA LEU A 205 1.57 13.62 -16.50
C LEU A 205 2.54 12.96 -17.48
N THR A 206 2.81 13.61 -18.61
CA THR A 206 3.77 13.11 -19.61
C THR A 206 4.88 14.09 -19.92
N PHE A 207 6.06 13.55 -20.25
CA PHE A 207 7.32 14.28 -20.42
C PHE A 207 8.01 13.90 -21.73
N GLY A 208 8.77 14.85 -22.28
CA GLY A 208 9.51 14.68 -23.54
C GLY A 208 10.79 13.86 -23.39
N SER A 209 11.36 13.79 -22.19
CA SER A 209 12.55 12.99 -21.86
C SER A 209 12.42 12.35 -20.47
N ALA A 210 13.12 11.24 -20.26
CA ALA A 210 13.24 10.59 -18.96
C ALA A 210 13.89 11.50 -17.91
N ASP A 211 14.98 12.18 -18.28
CA ASP A 211 15.67 13.17 -17.43
C ASP A 211 14.72 14.27 -16.92
N LYS A 212 13.95 14.88 -17.83
CA LYS A 212 13.03 15.95 -17.46
C LYS A 212 11.92 15.47 -16.52
N LEU A 213 11.49 14.22 -16.66
CA LEU A 213 10.53 13.60 -15.75
C LEU A 213 11.14 13.49 -14.34
N VAL A 214 12.35 12.95 -14.22
CA VAL A 214 13.04 12.76 -12.93
C VAL A 214 13.27 14.11 -12.24
N ARG A 215 13.88 15.08 -12.93
CA ARG A 215 14.11 16.44 -12.39
C ARG A 215 12.83 17.10 -11.92
N THR A 216 11.75 16.99 -12.70
CA THR A 216 10.45 17.58 -12.31
C THR A 216 9.78 16.82 -11.16
N ALA A 217 10.10 15.54 -10.98
CA ALA A 217 9.54 14.71 -9.92
C ALA A 217 10.17 15.00 -8.54
N ILE A 218 11.48 15.31 -8.48
CA ILE A 218 12.22 15.49 -7.22
C ILE A 218 11.58 16.56 -6.32
N PRO A 219 11.37 17.82 -6.75
CA PRO A 219 10.75 18.84 -5.88
C PRO A 219 9.32 18.46 -5.45
N TRP A 220 8.57 17.76 -6.32
CA TRP A 220 7.23 17.30 -5.97
C TRP A 220 7.26 16.19 -4.93
N LEU A 221 8.21 15.26 -5.02
CA LEU A 221 8.40 14.18 -4.05
C LEU A 221 8.82 14.74 -2.69
N ILE A 222 9.70 15.75 -2.64
CA ILE A 222 10.05 16.46 -1.41
C ILE A 222 8.78 17.00 -0.72
N GLN A 223 7.95 17.74 -1.46
CA GLN A 223 6.70 18.27 -0.91
C GLN A 223 5.72 17.16 -0.50
N SER A 224 5.66 16.06 -1.27
CA SER A 224 4.80 14.92 -0.97
C SER A 224 5.23 14.22 0.33
N VAL A 225 6.54 14.00 0.53
CA VAL A 225 7.08 13.38 1.74
C VAL A 225 6.84 14.26 2.96
N LYS A 226 7.08 15.57 2.85
CA LYS A 226 6.74 16.55 3.90
C LYS A 226 5.27 16.44 4.31
N HIS A 227 4.37 16.49 3.33
CA HIS A 227 2.94 16.39 3.60
C HIS A 227 2.55 15.03 4.22
N GLN A 228 3.15 13.93 3.77
CA GLN A 228 2.93 12.61 4.36
C GLN A 228 3.43 12.53 5.80
N ARG A 229 4.57 13.15 6.14
CA ARG A 229 5.09 13.22 7.51
C ARG A 229 4.17 14.03 8.41
N GLU A 230 3.75 15.21 7.97
CA GLU A 230 2.77 16.05 8.68
C GLU A 230 1.47 15.28 8.94
N TRP A 231 0.96 14.57 7.93
CA TRP A 231 -0.27 13.80 8.04
C TRP A 231 -0.12 12.61 8.99
N ARG A 232 1.00 11.89 8.94
CA ARG A 232 1.33 10.81 9.88
C ARG A 232 1.39 11.34 11.31
N GLU A 233 2.05 12.47 11.52
CA GLU A 233 2.18 13.10 12.84
C GLU A 233 0.83 13.57 13.38
N LEU A 234 0.04 14.26 12.57
CA LEU A 234 -1.32 14.67 12.93
C LEU A 234 -2.20 13.46 13.27
N SER A 235 -2.08 12.37 12.51
CA SER A 235 -2.82 11.13 12.76
C SER A 235 -2.40 10.47 14.07
N ARG A 236 -1.09 10.41 14.36
CA ARG A 236 -0.57 9.94 15.66
C ARG A 236 -1.11 10.77 16.81
N ARG A 237 -1.08 12.11 16.71
CA ARG A 237 -1.64 12.99 17.75
C ARG A 237 -3.11 12.75 17.98
N ARG A 238 -3.91 12.67 16.91
CA ARG A 238 -5.35 12.36 17.02
C ARG A 238 -5.61 11.01 17.66
N GLN A 239 -4.78 10.01 17.37
CA GLN A 239 -4.88 8.70 17.99
C GLN A 239 -4.52 8.77 19.48
N GLN A 240 -3.45 9.48 19.84
CA GLN A 240 -3.08 9.70 21.24
C GLN A 240 -4.18 10.44 22.02
N ASP A 241 -4.76 11.50 21.44
CA ASP A 241 -5.87 12.23 22.04
C ASP A 241 -7.10 11.33 22.26
N ARG A 242 -7.43 10.49 21.26
CA ARG A 242 -8.51 9.50 21.36
C ARG A 242 -8.24 8.50 22.48
N ILE A 243 -7.04 7.92 22.54
CA ILE A 243 -6.65 6.97 23.60
C ILE A 243 -6.73 7.64 24.97
N ALA A 244 -6.28 8.89 25.10
CA ALA A 244 -6.37 9.64 26.34
C ALA A 244 -7.82 9.89 26.79
N GLU A 245 -8.73 10.19 25.85
CA GLU A 245 -10.17 10.33 26.11
C GLU A 245 -10.79 9.01 26.57
N LEU A 246 -10.44 7.89 25.92
CA LEU A 246 -10.89 6.55 26.32
C LEU A 246 -10.37 6.19 27.72
N LEU A 247 -9.09 6.40 28.00
CA LEU A 247 -8.51 6.19 29.34
C LEU A 247 -9.25 7.01 30.40
N SER A 248 -9.51 8.30 30.12
CA SER A 248 -10.28 9.16 31.03
C SER A 248 -11.69 8.62 31.29
N THR A 249 -12.36 8.16 30.24
CA THR A 249 -13.72 7.60 30.32
C THR A 249 -13.72 6.30 31.15
N TYR A 250 -12.86 5.35 30.82
CA TYR A 250 -12.84 4.03 31.43
C TYR A 250 -12.31 4.05 32.86
N ARG A 251 -11.39 4.96 33.21
CA ARG A 251 -10.94 5.13 34.60
C ARG A 251 -12.06 5.53 35.55
N ARG A 252 -13.17 6.09 35.04
CA ARG A 252 -14.34 6.49 35.86
C ARG A 252 -15.37 5.37 36.08
N MET A 253 -15.29 4.28 35.32
CA MET A 253 -16.21 3.13 35.42
C MET A 253 -15.77 2.16 36.51
N ASP A 254 -16.68 1.37 37.04
CA ASP A 254 -16.29 0.35 38.03
C ASP A 254 -15.61 -0.87 37.37
N THR A 255 -14.84 -1.62 38.16
CA THR A 255 -14.03 -2.73 37.64
C THR A 255 -14.89 -3.86 37.06
N LEU A 256 -16.07 -4.12 37.63
CA LEU A 256 -16.96 -5.17 37.16
C LEU A 256 -17.65 -4.76 35.85
N GLU A 257 -18.05 -3.50 35.72
CA GLU A 257 -18.53 -2.90 34.48
C GLU A 257 -17.49 -3.00 33.36
N LEU A 258 -16.22 -2.70 33.64
CA LEU A 258 -15.14 -2.79 32.66
C LEU A 258 -14.92 -4.22 32.18
N VAL A 259 -14.91 -5.21 33.09
CA VAL A 259 -14.76 -6.63 32.72
C VAL A 259 -15.90 -7.08 31.81
N HIS A 260 -17.15 -6.82 32.18
CA HIS A 260 -18.30 -7.18 31.34
C HIS A 260 -18.29 -6.46 29.98
N LEU A 261 -17.82 -5.20 29.95
CA LEU A 261 -17.73 -4.44 28.72
C LEU A 261 -16.72 -5.06 27.75
N VAL A 262 -15.55 -5.47 28.24
CA VAL A 262 -14.52 -6.16 27.43
C VAL A 262 -15.06 -7.47 26.88
N GLU A 263 -15.67 -8.32 27.71
CA GLU A 263 -16.25 -9.59 27.25
C GLU A 263 -17.30 -9.38 26.15
N ARG A 264 -18.12 -8.33 26.27
CA ARG A 264 -19.11 -7.97 25.26
C ARG A 264 -18.47 -7.50 23.96
N MET A 265 -17.41 -6.69 24.05
CA MET A 265 -16.67 -6.18 22.89
C MET A 265 -15.94 -7.31 22.15
N GLU A 266 -15.22 -8.16 22.87
CA GLU A 266 -14.51 -9.32 22.30
C GLU A 266 -15.46 -10.28 21.60
N ARG A 267 -16.62 -10.57 22.21
CA ARG A 267 -17.66 -11.38 21.57
C ARG A 267 -18.16 -10.73 20.27
N ALA A 268 -18.36 -9.42 20.26
CA ALA A 268 -18.78 -8.69 19.07
C ALA A 268 -17.72 -8.74 17.96
N ILE A 269 -16.44 -8.59 18.31
CA ILE A 269 -15.31 -8.72 17.39
C ILE A 269 -15.26 -10.14 16.80
N LEU A 270 -15.29 -11.18 17.64
CA LEU A 270 -15.24 -12.58 17.22
C LEU A 270 -16.42 -12.97 16.30
N MET A 271 -17.60 -12.46 16.59
CA MET A 271 -18.81 -12.76 15.82
C MET A 271 -18.98 -11.87 14.58
N GLY A 272 -18.14 -10.83 14.43
CA GLY A 272 -18.32 -9.80 13.40
C GLY A 272 -19.64 -9.02 13.57
N ASP A 273 -20.21 -8.98 14.77
CA ASP A 273 -21.52 -8.39 15.05
C ASP A 273 -21.38 -6.97 15.61
N ARG A 274 -21.75 -5.97 14.80
CA ARG A 274 -21.72 -4.56 15.19
C ARG A 274 -23.00 -4.09 15.89
N THR A 275 -23.96 -4.98 16.14
CA THR A 275 -25.25 -4.61 16.73
C THR A 275 -25.05 -4.06 18.14
N GLY A 276 -25.56 -2.84 18.39
CA GLY A 276 -25.46 -2.20 19.71
C GLY A 276 -24.15 -1.43 19.96
N TRP A 277 -23.29 -1.27 18.95
CA TRP A 277 -22.07 -0.46 19.02
C TRP A 277 -22.16 0.78 18.12
N THR A 278 -21.74 1.93 18.65
CA THR A 278 -21.68 3.20 17.91
C THR A 278 -20.38 3.37 17.12
N VAL A 279 -19.36 2.59 17.45
CA VAL A 279 -18.04 2.55 16.81
C VAL A 279 -17.94 1.41 15.80
N ARG A 280 -16.94 1.44 14.93
CA ARG A 280 -16.64 0.33 14.02
C ARG A 280 -16.07 -0.87 14.79
N LEU A 281 -16.19 -2.08 14.23
CA LEU A 281 -15.56 -3.27 14.84
C LEU A 281 -14.04 -3.11 14.96
N GLU A 282 -13.40 -2.54 13.94
CA GLU A 282 -11.97 -2.19 13.93
C GLU A 282 -11.58 -1.23 15.07
N GLU A 283 -12.53 -0.42 15.56
CA GLU A 283 -12.30 0.50 16.67
C GLU A 283 -12.55 -0.18 18.03
N LEU A 284 -13.28 -1.31 18.08
CA LEU A 284 -13.51 -2.04 19.34
C LEU A 284 -12.20 -2.65 19.87
N ASP A 285 -11.31 -3.11 19.00
CA ASP A 285 -9.99 -3.61 19.41
C ASP A 285 -9.21 -2.54 20.20
N GLU A 286 -9.22 -1.30 19.73
CA GLU A 286 -8.59 -0.16 20.43
C GLU A 286 -9.22 0.08 21.81
N HIS A 287 -10.55 -0.01 21.91
CA HIS A 287 -11.25 0.15 23.20
C HIS A 287 -10.93 -0.99 24.18
N VAL A 288 -10.88 -2.25 23.70
CA VAL A 288 -10.54 -3.43 24.51
C VAL A 288 -9.14 -3.29 25.11
N GLU A 289 -8.16 -2.90 24.30
CA GLU A 289 -6.78 -2.70 24.78
C GLU A 289 -6.69 -1.61 25.85
N VAL A 290 -7.38 -0.48 25.66
CA VAL A 290 -7.42 0.59 26.66
C VAL A 290 -8.08 0.13 27.96
N ILE A 291 -9.19 -0.61 27.90
CA ILE A 291 -9.84 -1.12 29.11
C ILE A 291 -8.95 -2.12 29.84
N ARG A 292 -8.26 -3.03 29.10
CA ARG A 292 -7.30 -3.97 29.68
C ARG A 292 -6.17 -3.23 30.40
N GLN A 293 -5.65 -2.15 29.82
CA GLN A 293 -4.66 -1.29 30.48
C GLN A 293 -5.21 -0.72 31.80
N VAL A 294 -6.43 -0.15 31.81
CA VAL A 294 -7.06 0.39 33.03
C VAL A 294 -7.24 -0.70 34.10
N LEU A 295 -7.64 -1.91 33.70
CA LEU A 295 -7.78 -3.05 34.62
C LEU A 295 -6.44 -3.48 35.20
N GLN A 296 -5.37 -3.48 34.39
CA GLN A 296 -4.01 -3.75 34.86
C GLN A 296 -3.52 -2.70 35.86
N GLU A 297 -3.71 -1.40 35.57
CA GLU A 297 -3.35 -0.28 36.45
C GLU A 297 -4.06 -0.36 37.83
N ARG A 298 -5.25 -0.98 37.91
CA ARG A 298 -6.00 -1.13 39.16
C ARG A 298 -5.60 -2.34 39.99
N ASN A 299 -4.99 -3.34 39.36
CA ASN A 299 -4.54 -4.58 40.00
C ASN A 299 -3.09 -4.49 40.50
N THR A 300 -2.38 -3.40 40.20
CA THR A 300 -1.04 -3.04 40.70
C THR A 300 -1.14 -2.05 41.86
#